data_AF-A0A812QU94-F1
#
_entry.id   AF-A0A812QU94-F1
#
_cell.length_a   1.000
_cell.length_b   1.000
_cell.length_c   1.000
_cell.angle_alpha   90.00
_cell.angle_beta   90.00
_cell.angle_gamma   90.00
#
_symmetry.space_group_name_H-M   'P 1'
#
loop_
_entity.id
_entity.type
_entity.pdbx_description
1 polymer ?
#
loop_
_entity_poly.entity_id
_entity_poly.type
_entity_poly.pdbx_seq_one_letter_code
_entity_poly.pdbx_strand_id
1 'polypeptide(L)'
;YFVLPLVVCAALLHPVVAWLLRRQRTPLQEACREYLSELSSFSLATIPAAEDQDHPRNQGLSMHALQHFWEHFKRFVLERNMHFVVANIVEPLTEKRQTSFVSLLQGKPVSYFVSHSWATPFQHFVQCLQRHTAFTGALEPTYWICSFANNQWDIAKEIGTDVLDSAFAKVLQSGVQGVVMVLDQQVQPFTRVWCLFELFLSSKRALQVVFATDCGILGDELCDSVGVALELGRRISCLQVERCQASSELDKQRIFAHIRGELGSLERMDGKIKDMVRDMLRRNLQHARTSTATLRQQLEQ
;
A
#
# COMPACT_ATOMS: atom_id res chain seq x y z
N TYR A 1 27.48 -39.53 -39.24
CA TYR A 1 26.49 -39.03 -40.21
C TYR A 1 25.05 -38.84 -39.66
N PHE A 2 24.81 -38.84 -38.34
CA PHE A 2 23.45 -38.73 -37.76
C PHE A 2 23.16 -37.41 -37.00
N VAL A 3 24.11 -36.47 -36.93
CA VAL A 3 23.95 -35.24 -36.12
C VAL A 3 23.30 -34.10 -36.93
N LEU A 4 23.53 -34.04 -38.24
CA LEU A 4 22.97 -33.03 -39.13
C LEU A 4 21.41 -33.02 -39.20
N PRO A 5 20.72 -34.17 -39.23
CA PRO A 5 19.25 -34.20 -39.27
C PRO A 5 18.61 -33.69 -37.97
N LEU A 6 19.23 -33.96 -36.82
CA LEU A 6 18.74 -33.57 -35.50
C LEU A 6 18.81 -32.05 -35.29
N VAL A 7 19.89 -31.41 -35.76
CA VAL A 7 20.05 -29.95 -35.67
C VAL A 7 19.05 -29.22 -36.56
N VAL A 8 18.77 -29.75 -37.76
CA VAL A 8 17.77 -29.17 -38.68
C VAL A 8 16.35 -29.34 -38.14
N CYS A 9 16.01 -30.52 -37.59
CA CYS A 9 14.71 -30.73 -36.93
C CYS A 9 14.53 -29.83 -35.69
N ALA A 10 15.57 -29.66 -34.86
CA ALA A 10 15.53 -28.75 -33.72
C ALA A 10 15.34 -27.30 -34.15
N ALA A 11 16.04 -26.85 -35.21
CA ALA A 11 15.92 -25.49 -35.74
C ALA A 11 14.53 -25.20 -36.35
N LEU A 12 13.86 -26.20 -36.94
CA LEU A 12 12.51 -26.07 -37.49
C LEU A 12 11.41 -26.17 -36.42
N LEU A 13 11.62 -26.98 -35.38
CA LEU A 13 10.68 -27.12 -34.26
C LEU A 13 10.77 -25.96 -33.26
N HIS A 14 11.95 -25.36 -33.08
CA HIS A 14 12.16 -24.27 -32.14
C HIS A 14 11.21 -23.06 -32.33
N PRO A 15 11.01 -22.50 -33.55
CA PRO A 15 10.06 -21.40 -33.74
C PRO A 15 8.60 -21.84 -33.51
N VAL A 16 8.24 -23.09 -33.82
CA VAL A 16 6.89 -23.62 -33.60
C VAL A 16 6.63 -23.85 -32.10
N VAL A 17 7.60 -24.42 -31.38
CA VAL A 17 7.54 -24.61 -29.93
C VAL A 17 7.56 -23.26 -29.21
N ALA A 18 8.42 -22.32 -29.61
CA ALA A 18 8.42 -20.96 -29.08
C ALA A 18 7.10 -20.22 -29.35
N TRP A 19 6.49 -20.43 -30.52
CA TRP A 19 5.18 -19.89 -30.87
C TRP A 19 4.06 -20.53 -30.04
N LEU A 20 4.09 -21.85 -29.84
CA LEU A 20 3.14 -22.58 -28.99
C LEU A 20 3.27 -22.18 -27.52
N LEU A 21 4.49 -22.05 -26.99
CA LEU A 21 4.76 -21.59 -25.63
C LEU A 21 4.34 -20.13 -25.43
N ARG A 22 4.53 -19.25 -26.43
CA ARG A 22 4.03 -17.87 -26.40
C ARG A 22 2.50 -17.79 -26.45
N ARG A 23 1.83 -18.81 -27.01
CA ARG A 23 0.37 -18.90 -27.06
C ARG A 23 -0.23 -19.50 -25.79
N GLN A 24 0.52 -20.31 -25.05
CA GLN A 24 0.05 -20.88 -23.80
C GLN A 24 0.06 -19.81 -22.72
N ARG A 25 -1.13 -19.51 -22.19
CA ARG A 25 -1.31 -18.62 -21.05
C ARG A 25 -0.66 -19.26 -19.83
N THR A 26 0.07 -18.46 -19.08
CA THR A 26 0.60 -18.88 -17.78
C THR A 26 -0.56 -19.10 -16.80
N PRO A 27 -0.38 -19.93 -15.76
CA PRO A 27 -1.39 -20.10 -14.71
C PRO A 27 -1.84 -18.79 -14.06
N LEU A 28 -0.96 -17.79 -13.95
CA LEU A 28 -1.31 -16.47 -13.43
C LEU A 28 -2.18 -15.68 -14.41
N GLN A 29 -1.87 -15.72 -15.71
CA GLN A 29 -2.71 -15.10 -16.75
C GLN A 29 -4.09 -15.75 -16.86
N GLU A 30 -4.20 -17.04 -16.55
CA GLU A 30 -5.49 -17.71 -16.41
C GLU A 30 -6.25 -17.17 -15.20
N ALA A 31 -5.60 -17.12 -14.03
CA ALA A 31 -6.20 -16.58 -12.81
C ALA A 31 -6.65 -15.12 -12.95
N CYS A 32 -5.90 -14.27 -13.66
CA CYS A 32 -6.34 -12.89 -13.95
C CYS A 32 -7.63 -12.86 -14.77
N ARG A 33 -7.79 -13.78 -15.72
CA ARG A 33 -9.00 -13.85 -16.56
C ARG A 33 -10.20 -14.36 -15.77
N GLU A 34 -10.00 -15.40 -14.96
CA GLU A 34 -11.00 -15.90 -14.03
C GLU A 34 -11.52 -14.77 -13.15
N TYR A 35 -10.60 -14.01 -12.53
CA TYR A 35 -10.95 -12.85 -11.71
C TYR A 35 -11.75 -11.79 -12.47
N LEU A 36 -11.34 -11.42 -13.69
CA LEU A 36 -12.10 -10.48 -14.53
C LEU A 36 -13.50 -10.99 -14.89
N SER A 37 -13.63 -12.28 -15.16
CA SER A 37 -14.92 -12.91 -15.42
C SER A 37 -15.85 -12.80 -14.21
N GLU A 38 -15.33 -13.07 -13.02
CA GLU A 38 -16.07 -12.89 -11.76
C GLU A 38 -16.51 -11.44 -11.59
N LEU A 39 -15.61 -10.46 -11.75
CA LEU A 39 -15.97 -9.03 -11.65
C LEU A 39 -17.08 -8.63 -12.60
N SER A 40 -17.04 -9.13 -13.85
CA SER A 40 -18.07 -8.84 -14.84
C SER A 40 -19.45 -9.42 -14.46
N SER A 41 -19.47 -10.55 -13.74
CA SER A 41 -20.70 -11.17 -13.25
C SER A 41 -21.33 -10.38 -12.09
N PHE A 42 -20.51 -9.72 -11.27
CA PHE A 42 -20.98 -8.84 -10.19
C PHE A 42 -21.41 -7.45 -10.68
N SER A 43 -20.82 -6.95 -11.77
CA SER A 43 -21.05 -5.59 -12.30
C SER A 43 -22.34 -5.44 -13.14
N LEU A 44 -23.34 -6.32 -12.98
CA LEU A 44 -24.62 -6.26 -13.72
C LEU A 44 -25.59 -5.17 -13.24
N ALA A 45 -25.26 -4.43 -12.18
CA ALA A 45 -26.03 -3.26 -11.74
C ALA A 45 -25.32 -1.97 -12.17
N THR A 46 -25.63 -1.49 -13.36
CA THR A 46 -25.18 -0.19 -13.87
C THR A 46 -25.92 0.92 -13.11
N ILE A 47 -25.36 1.39 -11.99
CA ILE A 47 -25.80 2.64 -11.38
C ILE A 47 -25.12 3.78 -12.17
N PRO A 48 -25.85 4.86 -12.56
CA PRO A 48 -25.25 5.97 -13.28
C PRO A 48 -24.06 6.53 -12.50
N ALA A 49 -22.95 6.79 -13.21
CA ALA A 49 -21.78 7.42 -12.63
C ALA A 49 -22.19 8.77 -12.02
N ALA A 50 -22.02 8.91 -10.70
CA ALA A 50 -22.19 10.20 -10.04
C ALA A 50 -21.13 11.19 -10.54
N GLU A 51 -21.46 12.48 -10.60
CA GLU A 51 -20.64 13.58 -11.15
C GLU A 51 -19.24 13.78 -10.52
N ASP A 52 -18.80 12.90 -9.61
CA ASP A 52 -17.53 12.98 -8.89
C ASP A 52 -16.82 11.61 -8.75
N GLN A 53 -17.25 10.59 -9.48
CA GLN A 53 -16.72 9.22 -9.32
C GLN A 53 -15.20 9.11 -9.60
N ASP A 54 -14.68 9.96 -10.48
CA ASP A 54 -13.26 9.99 -10.82
C ASP A 54 -12.40 10.72 -9.78
N HIS A 55 -12.99 11.43 -8.81
CA HIS A 55 -12.22 12.10 -7.78
C HIS A 55 -11.53 11.06 -6.87
N PRO A 56 -10.24 11.23 -6.52
CA PRO A 56 -9.48 10.29 -5.68
C PRO A 56 -10.17 9.90 -4.36
N ARG A 57 -10.95 10.81 -3.78
CA ARG A 57 -11.78 10.56 -2.57
C ARG A 57 -12.83 9.46 -2.73
N ASN A 58 -13.20 9.12 -3.96
CA ASN A 58 -14.14 8.05 -4.30
C ASN A 58 -13.43 6.82 -4.85
N GLN A 59 -12.09 6.77 -4.77
CA GLN A 59 -11.27 5.65 -5.21
C GLN A 59 -10.85 4.76 -4.04
N GLY A 60 -11.79 4.44 -3.14
CA GLY A 60 -11.61 3.54 -2.02
C GLY A 60 -11.89 2.08 -2.36
N LEU A 61 -11.00 1.19 -1.93
CA LEU A 61 -11.14 -0.27 -2.01
C LEU A 61 -11.67 -0.80 -0.67
N SER A 62 -12.77 -1.56 -0.66
CA SER A 62 -13.25 -2.14 0.61
C SER A 62 -12.33 -3.26 1.10
N MET A 63 -12.28 -3.46 2.41
CA MET A 63 -11.52 -4.57 3.01
C MET A 63 -11.95 -5.92 2.42
N HIS A 64 -13.25 -6.14 2.21
CA HIS A 64 -13.75 -7.36 1.58
C HIS A 64 -13.20 -7.57 0.16
N ALA A 65 -13.17 -6.52 -0.67
CA ALA A 65 -12.63 -6.62 -2.02
C ALA A 65 -11.12 -6.89 -2.02
N LEU A 66 -10.36 -6.28 -1.10
CA LEU A 66 -8.93 -6.56 -0.92
C LEU A 66 -8.69 -8.01 -0.45
N GLN A 67 -9.51 -8.51 0.46
CA GLN A 67 -9.45 -9.89 0.96
C GLN A 67 -9.72 -10.89 -0.16
N HIS A 68 -10.78 -10.67 -0.94
CA HIS A 68 -11.12 -11.49 -2.10
C HIS A 68 -9.98 -11.51 -3.14
N PHE A 69 -9.43 -10.33 -3.46
CA PHE A 69 -8.27 -10.22 -4.34
C PHE A 69 -7.07 -11.02 -3.81
N TRP A 70 -6.74 -10.89 -2.52
CA TRP A 70 -5.63 -11.63 -1.93
C TRP A 70 -5.87 -13.13 -1.96
N GLU A 71 -7.06 -13.60 -1.57
CA GLU A 71 -7.40 -15.03 -1.53
C GLU A 71 -7.30 -15.69 -2.91
N HIS A 72 -7.74 -14.99 -3.95
CA HIS A 72 -7.65 -15.47 -5.34
C HIS A 72 -6.21 -15.62 -5.81
N PHE A 73 -5.35 -14.64 -5.49
CA PHE A 73 -3.98 -14.60 -6.00
C PHE A 73 -2.91 -15.13 -5.03
N LYS A 74 -3.25 -15.50 -3.79
CA LYS A 74 -2.28 -15.85 -2.72
C LYS A 74 -1.24 -16.90 -3.12
N ARG A 75 -1.65 -17.92 -3.90
CA ARG A 75 -0.75 -18.98 -4.38
C ARG A 75 0.33 -18.48 -5.33
N PHE A 76 0.08 -17.37 -6.02
CA PHE A 76 1.02 -16.73 -6.93
C PHE A 76 1.82 -15.62 -6.25
N VAL A 77 1.24 -14.96 -5.24
CA VAL A 77 1.90 -13.87 -4.54
C VAL A 77 2.87 -14.39 -3.47
N LEU A 78 2.53 -15.39 -2.66
CA LEU A 78 3.40 -15.89 -1.57
C LEU A 78 4.08 -14.71 -0.81
N GLU A 79 5.40 -14.71 -0.71
CA GLU A 79 6.21 -13.67 -0.04
C GLU A 79 6.58 -12.46 -0.93
N ARG A 80 6.02 -12.35 -2.15
CA ARG A 80 6.31 -11.19 -3.02
C ARG A 80 5.59 -9.93 -2.50
N ASN A 81 6.15 -8.78 -2.87
CA ASN A 81 5.70 -7.47 -2.42
C ASN A 81 4.78 -6.77 -3.42
N MET A 82 4.41 -5.52 -3.13
CA MET A 82 3.47 -4.76 -3.96
C MET A 82 3.99 -4.55 -5.39
N HIS A 83 5.31 -4.50 -5.63
CA HIS A 83 5.85 -4.40 -6.99
C HIS A 83 5.46 -5.60 -7.86
N PHE A 84 5.51 -6.81 -7.30
CA PHE A 84 5.07 -8.01 -8.02
C PHE A 84 3.57 -7.96 -8.30
N VAL A 85 2.76 -7.61 -7.29
CA VAL A 85 1.30 -7.52 -7.41
C VAL A 85 0.91 -6.51 -8.48
N VAL A 86 1.55 -5.35 -8.52
CA VAL A 86 1.25 -4.33 -9.53
C VAL A 86 1.59 -4.83 -10.93
N ALA A 87 2.84 -5.22 -11.17
CA ALA A 87 3.31 -5.57 -12.51
C ALA A 87 2.69 -6.86 -13.08
N ASN A 88 2.36 -7.84 -12.23
CA ASN A 88 1.93 -9.16 -12.69
C ASN A 88 0.43 -9.42 -12.50
N ILE A 89 -0.28 -8.53 -11.79
CA ILE A 89 -1.71 -8.72 -11.49
C ILE A 89 -2.50 -7.46 -11.79
N VAL A 90 -2.22 -6.34 -11.12
CA VAL A 90 -3.01 -5.10 -11.27
C VAL A 90 -2.93 -4.55 -12.69
N GLU A 91 -1.73 -4.42 -13.26
CA GLU A 91 -1.54 -3.96 -14.63
C GLU A 91 -2.24 -4.90 -15.64
N PRO A 92 -2.01 -6.23 -15.64
CA PRO A 92 -2.76 -7.15 -16.51
C PRO A 92 -4.29 -7.09 -16.38
N LEU A 93 -4.82 -6.90 -15.16
CA LEU A 93 -6.26 -6.77 -14.95
C LEU A 93 -6.81 -5.45 -15.52
N THR A 94 -6.01 -4.39 -15.53
CA THR A 94 -6.43 -3.04 -15.96
C THR A 94 -6.05 -2.71 -17.40
N GLU A 95 -5.22 -3.52 -18.06
CA GLU A 95 -4.66 -3.28 -19.40
C GLU A 95 -5.71 -2.90 -20.44
N LYS A 96 -6.83 -3.62 -20.49
CA LYS A 96 -7.88 -3.39 -21.51
C LYS A 96 -8.53 -2.01 -21.39
N ARG A 97 -8.65 -1.47 -20.17
CA ARG A 97 -9.34 -0.19 -19.89
C ARG A 97 -8.38 0.95 -19.57
N GLN A 98 -7.09 0.67 -19.35
CA GLN A 98 -6.06 1.64 -18.94
C GLN A 98 -6.52 2.57 -17.82
N THR A 99 -7.06 1.97 -16.75
CA THR A 99 -7.65 2.67 -15.60
C THR A 99 -7.09 2.11 -14.29
N SER A 100 -7.44 2.72 -13.16
CA SER A 100 -7.09 2.17 -11.84
C SER A 100 -7.82 0.85 -11.57
N PHE A 101 -7.25 0.01 -10.70
CA PHE A 101 -7.92 -1.24 -10.31
C PHE A 101 -9.26 -0.95 -9.63
N VAL A 102 -9.31 0.07 -8.77
CA VAL A 102 -10.54 0.46 -8.06
C VAL A 102 -11.63 0.90 -9.03
N SER A 103 -11.28 1.53 -10.16
CA SER A 103 -12.26 1.89 -11.20
C SER A 103 -12.93 0.67 -11.83
N LEU A 104 -12.24 -0.49 -11.91
CA LEU A 104 -12.87 -1.74 -12.36
C LEU A 104 -13.96 -2.25 -11.40
N LEU A 105 -13.86 -1.87 -10.12
CA LEU A 105 -14.75 -2.31 -9.04
C LEU A 105 -15.84 -1.29 -8.69
N GLN A 106 -15.90 -0.17 -9.42
CA GLN A 106 -16.70 1.01 -9.07
C GLN A 106 -16.32 1.53 -7.67
N GLY A 107 -15.26 2.34 -7.62
CA GLY A 107 -14.70 2.86 -6.37
C GLY A 107 -15.72 3.42 -5.38
N LYS A 108 -15.40 3.28 -4.09
CA LYS A 108 -16.23 3.75 -2.97
C LYS A 108 -15.62 4.99 -2.32
N PRO A 109 -16.41 5.83 -1.63
CA PRO A 109 -15.88 6.89 -0.78
C PRO A 109 -14.82 6.34 0.19
N VAL A 110 -13.69 7.02 0.31
CA VAL A 110 -12.53 6.59 1.12
C VAL A 110 -12.78 6.88 2.60
N SER A 111 -12.65 5.87 3.44
CA SER A 111 -12.69 6.01 4.90
C SER A 111 -11.30 6.30 5.46
N TYR A 112 -10.29 5.53 5.04
CA TYR A 112 -8.92 5.64 5.54
C TYR A 112 -7.89 5.72 4.41
N PHE A 113 -6.86 6.53 4.62
CA PHE A 113 -5.70 6.58 3.74
C PHE A 113 -4.65 5.56 4.18
N VAL A 114 -4.06 4.82 3.23
CA VAL A 114 -3.01 3.83 3.53
C VAL A 114 -1.63 4.32 3.07
N SER A 115 -0.76 4.61 4.05
CA SER A 115 0.66 4.87 3.79
C SER A 115 1.45 3.57 3.92
N HIS A 116 2.20 3.17 2.89
CA HIS A 116 2.96 1.93 2.92
C HIS A 116 4.16 1.95 1.97
N SER A 117 5.14 1.07 2.21
CA SER A 117 6.22 0.80 1.27
C SER A 117 5.80 -0.32 0.32
N TRP A 118 6.05 -0.14 -0.97
CA TRP A 118 5.83 -1.20 -1.96
C TRP A 118 6.79 -2.39 -1.81
N ALA A 119 7.86 -2.23 -1.02
CA ALA A 119 8.78 -3.30 -0.69
C ALA A 119 8.22 -4.28 0.37
N THR A 120 7.19 -3.87 1.11
CA THR A 120 6.53 -4.70 2.12
C THR A 120 5.83 -5.90 1.46
N PRO A 121 6.01 -7.14 1.97
CA PRO A 121 5.30 -8.32 1.47
C PRO A 121 3.79 -8.08 1.42
N PHE A 122 3.13 -8.49 0.32
CA PHE A 122 1.71 -8.18 0.13
C PHE A 122 0.82 -8.89 1.16
N GLN A 123 1.17 -10.12 1.56
CA GLN A 123 0.47 -10.82 2.63
C GLN A 123 0.51 -10.04 3.94
N HIS A 124 1.69 -9.56 4.34
CA HIS A 124 1.85 -8.72 5.54
C HIS A 124 1.02 -7.43 5.43
N PHE A 125 1.01 -6.79 4.26
CA PHE A 125 0.19 -5.60 3.99
C PHE A 125 -1.31 -5.87 4.22
N VAL A 126 -1.85 -6.96 3.69
CA VAL A 126 -3.27 -7.32 3.87
C VAL A 126 -3.57 -7.62 5.34
N GLN A 127 -2.70 -8.37 6.02
CA GLN A 127 -2.83 -8.67 7.44
C GLN A 127 -2.87 -7.40 8.30
N CYS A 128 -2.02 -6.40 8.01
CA CYS A 128 -2.06 -5.11 8.72
C CYS A 128 -3.41 -4.40 8.56
N LEU A 129 -3.99 -4.41 7.36
CA LEU A 129 -5.30 -3.78 7.12
C LEU A 129 -6.46 -4.57 7.74
N GLN A 130 -6.33 -5.90 7.87
CA GLN A 130 -7.27 -6.71 8.66
C GLN A 130 -7.22 -6.32 10.14
N ARG A 131 -6.01 -6.17 10.71
CA ARG A 131 -5.82 -5.71 12.10
C ARG A 131 -6.38 -4.31 12.31
N HIS A 132 -6.15 -3.41 11.37
CA HIS A 132 -6.72 -2.07 11.40
C HIS A 132 -8.25 -2.08 11.34
N THR A 133 -8.84 -2.88 10.44
CA THR A 133 -10.28 -3.03 10.35
C THR A 133 -10.88 -3.50 11.68
N ALA A 134 -10.28 -4.52 12.30
CA ALA A 134 -10.69 -5.00 13.61
C ALA A 134 -10.56 -3.92 14.70
N PHE A 135 -9.46 -3.17 14.71
CA PHE A 135 -9.22 -2.07 15.66
C PHE A 135 -10.27 -0.95 15.53
N THR A 136 -10.67 -0.58 14.31
CA THR A 136 -11.67 0.47 14.09
C THR A 136 -13.09 0.06 14.46
N GLY A 137 -13.39 -1.25 14.48
CA GLY A 137 -14.75 -1.77 14.63
C GLY A 137 -15.68 -1.42 13.45
N ALA A 138 -15.15 -0.86 12.36
CA ALA A 138 -15.92 -0.52 11.17
C ALA A 138 -16.36 -1.81 10.44
N LEU A 139 -17.63 -1.88 10.03
CA LEU A 139 -18.19 -3.06 9.37
C LEU A 139 -17.54 -3.32 8.00
N GLU A 140 -17.37 -2.27 7.19
CA GLU A 140 -16.84 -2.33 5.83
C GLU A 140 -15.99 -1.07 5.54
N PRO A 141 -14.80 -0.93 6.18
CA PRO A 141 -13.95 0.22 5.89
C PRO A 141 -13.42 0.15 4.46
N THR A 142 -13.29 1.33 3.85
CA THR A 142 -12.68 1.52 2.54
C THR A 142 -11.34 2.21 2.67
N TYR A 143 -10.37 1.71 1.92
CA TYR A 143 -8.99 2.13 1.97
C TYR A 143 -8.58 2.76 0.65
N TRP A 144 -7.99 3.95 0.70
CA TRP A 144 -7.24 4.46 -0.42
C TRP A 144 -5.83 3.87 -0.40
N ILE A 145 -5.50 3.05 -1.40
CA ILE A 145 -4.23 2.35 -1.50
C ILE A 145 -3.62 2.73 -2.84
N CYS A 146 -2.46 3.41 -2.83
CA CYS A 146 -1.89 4.03 -4.02
C CYS A 146 -1.68 3.07 -5.21
N SER A 147 -1.34 1.80 -4.96
CA SER A 147 -1.15 0.79 -6.01
C SER A 147 -2.43 0.32 -6.69
N PHE A 148 -3.59 0.48 -6.04
CA PHE A 148 -4.90 0.08 -6.58
C PHE A 148 -5.72 1.29 -7.04
N ALA A 149 -5.59 2.43 -6.36
CA ALA A 149 -6.38 3.63 -6.58
C ALA A 149 -5.82 4.52 -7.70
N ASN A 150 -4.49 4.63 -7.82
CA ASN A 150 -3.88 5.37 -8.92
C ASN A 150 -3.97 4.56 -10.22
N ASN A 151 -4.18 5.25 -11.34
CA ASN A 151 -4.01 4.66 -12.66
C ASN A 151 -2.53 4.37 -12.94
N GLN A 152 -2.14 3.10 -12.87
CA GLN A 152 -0.75 2.66 -13.10
C GLN A 152 -0.28 2.92 -14.54
N TRP A 153 -1.20 3.12 -15.48
CA TRP A 153 -0.92 3.44 -16.88
C TRP A 153 -0.60 4.93 -17.13
N ASP A 154 -0.97 5.81 -16.19
CA ASP A 154 -0.76 7.26 -16.29
C ASP A 154 -0.42 7.89 -14.93
N ILE A 155 0.65 7.36 -14.30
CA ILE A 155 1.13 7.84 -13.00
C ILE A 155 1.51 9.32 -13.02
N ALA A 156 1.97 9.84 -14.16
CA ALA A 156 2.32 11.25 -14.29
C ALA A 156 1.11 12.15 -14.04
N LYS A 157 -0.07 11.77 -14.55
CA LYS A 157 -1.33 12.49 -14.27
C LYS A 157 -1.76 12.36 -12.82
N GLU A 158 -1.53 11.21 -12.19
CA GLU A 158 -1.87 10.97 -10.78
C GLU A 158 -1.00 11.77 -9.81
N ILE A 159 0.24 12.05 -10.18
CA ILE A 159 1.16 12.88 -9.38
C ILE A 159 0.93 14.37 -9.67
N GLY A 160 0.67 14.72 -10.93
CA GLY A 160 0.48 16.11 -11.35
C GLY A 160 1.79 16.90 -11.43
N THR A 161 1.64 18.22 -11.56
CA THR A 161 2.77 19.17 -11.63
C THR A 161 3.23 19.65 -10.27
N ASP A 162 2.29 19.86 -9.35
CA ASP A 162 2.55 20.12 -7.93
C ASP A 162 2.30 18.86 -7.10
N VAL A 163 3.09 18.66 -6.04
CA VAL A 163 2.90 17.55 -5.10
C VAL A 163 1.53 17.60 -4.41
N LEU A 164 0.92 18.77 -4.28
CA LEU A 164 -0.43 18.94 -3.75
C LEU A 164 -1.55 18.64 -4.76
N ASP A 165 -1.24 18.63 -6.07
CA ASP A 165 -2.19 18.24 -7.12
C ASP A 165 -2.37 16.73 -7.22
N SER A 166 -1.46 15.99 -6.60
CA SER A 166 -1.46 14.54 -6.60
C SER A 166 -2.75 13.94 -6.03
N ALA A 167 -3.10 12.75 -6.52
CA ALA A 167 -4.24 12.00 -6.02
C ALA A 167 -4.14 11.76 -4.51
N PHE A 168 -2.95 11.42 -4.00
CA PHE A 168 -2.76 11.19 -2.56
C PHE A 168 -2.99 12.46 -1.73
N ALA A 169 -2.48 13.62 -2.18
CA ALA A 169 -2.67 14.87 -1.46
C ALA A 169 -4.15 15.27 -1.47
N LYS A 170 -4.85 15.10 -2.60
CA LYS A 170 -6.30 15.34 -2.69
C LYS A 170 -7.10 14.48 -1.71
N VAL A 171 -6.75 13.21 -1.54
CA VAL A 171 -7.42 12.31 -0.58
C VAL A 171 -7.17 12.74 0.86
N LEU A 172 -5.93 13.06 1.22
CA LEU A 172 -5.60 13.54 2.57
C LEU A 172 -6.31 14.86 2.90
N GLN A 173 -6.76 15.61 1.90
CA GLN A 173 -7.51 16.85 2.05
C GLN A 173 -9.03 16.69 1.97
N SER A 174 -9.53 15.51 1.56
CA SER A 174 -10.95 15.29 1.27
C SER A 174 -11.79 14.79 2.45
N GLY A 175 -11.25 14.81 3.67
CA GLY A 175 -11.98 14.43 4.89
C GLY A 175 -11.97 12.94 5.22
N VAL A 176 -10.87 12.22 4.95
CA VAL A 176 -10.68 10.86 5.47
C VAL A 176 -10.69 10.83 7.00
N GLN A 177 -11.12 9.71 7.58
CA GLN A 177 -11.23 9.54 9.04
C GLN A 177 -9.85 9.45 9.71
N GLY A 178 -8.85 8.94 8.98
CA GLY A 178 -7.49 8.80 9.49
C GLY A 178 -6.55 8.18 8.48
N VAL A 179 -5.31 7.99 8.92
CA VAL A 179 -4.23 7.38 8.16
C VAL A 179 -3.74 6.13 8.87
N VAL A 180 -3.68 5.03 8.14
CA VAL A 180 -3.01 3.81 8.59
C VAL A 180 -1.67 3.71 7.87
N MET A 181 -0.58 3.65 8.64
CA MET A 181 0.75 3.35 8.11
C MET A 181 1.07 1.88 8.36
N VAL A 182 1.33 1.13 7.29
CA VAL A 182 1.69 -0.29 7.35
C VAL A 182 3.18 -0.43 7.63
N LEU A 183 3.54 -0.99 8.79
CA LEU A 183 4.93 -1.20 9.21
C LEU A 183 5.31 -2.68 9.15
N ASP A 184 6.27 -3.01 8.29
CA ASP A 184 6.97 -4.28 8.35
C ASP A 184 8.08 -4.29 9.42
N GLN A 185 8.71 -5.45 9.62
CA GLN A 185 9.82 -5.63 10.55
C GLN A 185 11.00 -4.69 10.29
N GLN A 186 11.13 -4.14 9.09
CA GLN A 186 12.21 -3.23 8.70
C GLN A 186 11.78 -1.76 8.71
N VAL A 187 10.54 -1.47 9.12
CA VAL A 187 9.89 -0.16 9.12
C VAL A 187 10.13 0.62 7.81
N GLN A 188 10.02 -0.10 6.69
CA GLN A 188 10.36 0.39 5.36
C GLN A 188 9.71 1.75 4.98
N PRO A 189 8.47 2.10 5.37
CA PRO A 189 7.91 3.42 5.07
C PRO A 189 8.80 4.59 5.51
N PHE A 190 9.54 4.46 6.62
CA PHE A 190 10.44 5.53 7.10
C PHE A 190 11.72 5.69 6.26
N THR A 191 11.92 4.84 5.26
CA THR A 191 12.97 4.99 4.25
C THR A 191 12.48 5.70 2.99
N ARG A 192 11.17 5.98 2.88
CA ARG A 192 10.53 6.50 1.66
C ARG A 192 10.07 7.93 1.87
N VAL A 193 10.55 8.84 1.02
CA VAL A 193 10.21 10.27 1.14
C VAL A 193 8.71 10.53 0.97
N TRP A 194 8.04 9.76 0.11
CA TRP A 194 6.59 9.83 -0.08
C TRP A 194 5.83 9.53 1.21
N CYS A 195 6.17 8.44 1.90
CA CYS A 195 5.52 8.08 3.17
C CYS A 195 5.75 9.14 4.26
N LEU A 196 6.95 9.75 4.31
CA LEU A 196 7.20 10.84 5.24
C LEU A 196 6.41 12.10 4.88
N PHE A 197 6.27 12.41 3.60
CA PHE A 197 5.47 13.52 3.13
C PHE A 197 3.97 13.32 3.44
N GLU A 198 3.46 12.11 3.27
CA GLU A 198 2.11 11.73 3.68
C GLU A 198 1.90 11.98 5.18
N LEU A 199 2.80 11.51 6.06
CA LEU A 199 2.74 11.78 7.50
C LEU A 199 2.72 13.29 7.82
N PHE A 200 3.51 14.08 7.10
CA PHE A 200 3.51 15.54 7.26
C PHE A 200 2.18 16.16 6.89
N LEU A 201 1.61 15.79 5.74
CA LEU A 201 0.30 16.28 5.33
C LEU A 201 -0.79 15.84 6.31
N SER A 202 -0.75 14.60 6.80
CA SER A 202 -1.66 14.10 7.84
C SER A 202 -1.57 14.94 9.12
N SER A 203 -0.35 15.27 9.56
CA SER A 203 -0.13 16.12 10.73
C SER A 203 -0.67 17.54 10.53
N LYS A 204 -0.48 18.15 9.35
CA LYS A 204 -1.06 19.47 9.03
C LYS A 204 -2.59 19.48 9.10
N ARG A 205 -3.21 18.34 8.78
CA ARG A 205 -4.66 18.16 8.79
C ARG A 205 -5.20 17.63 10.11
N ALA A 206 -4.35 17.47 11.14
CA ALA A 206 -4.69 16.88 12.42
C ALA A 206 -5.40 15.52 12.29
N LEU A 207 -5.06 14.75 11.24
CA LEU A 207 -5.60 13.41 11.04
C LEU A 207 -4.99 12.46 12.06
N GLN A 208 -5.80 11.54 12.58
CA GLN A 208 -5.29 10.45 13.39
C GLN A 208 -4.39 9.57 12.50
N VAL A 209 -3.18 9.28 12.99
CA VAL A 209 -2.26 8.34 12.35
C VAL A 209 -2.06 7.16 13.28
N VAL A 210 -2.30 5.96 12.77
CA VAL A 210 -2.05 4.69 13.46
C VAL A 210 -1.06 3.84 12.69
N PHE A 211 -0.23 3.09 13.42
CA PHE A 211 0.80 2.25 12.82
C PHE A 211 0.38 0.79 12.94
N ALA A 212 0.05 0.18 11.81
CA ALA A 212 -0.44 -1.20 11.74
C ALA A 212 0.71 -2.16 11.46
N THR A 213 0.72 -3.26 12.20
CA THR A 213 1.58 -4.43 12.01
C THR A 213 0.71 -5.67 11.79
N ASP A 214 1.30 -6.77 11.37
CA ASP A 214 0.62 -8.07 11.26
C ASP A 214 0.11 -8.60 12.62
N CYS A 215 0.72 -8.15 13.72
CA CYS A 215 0.34 -8.46 15.09
C CYS A 215 -0.61 -7.45 15.76
N GLY A 216 -1.04 -6.38 15.08
CA GLY A 216 -1.94 -5.38 15.67
C GLY A 216 -1.52 -3.94 15.43
N ILE A 217 -2.19 -3.00 16.11
CA ILE A 217 -1.88 -1.57 16.02
C ILE A 217 -0.89 -1.19 17.12
N LEU A 218 0.26 -0.62 16.75
CA LEU A 218 1.22 -0.12 17.73
C LEU A 218 0.55 0.92 18.63
N GLY A 219 0.53 0.67 19.93
CA GLY A 219 -0.13 1.50 20.93
C GLY A 219 -1.40 0.90 21.50
N ASP A 220 -1.94 -0.13 20.85
CA ASP A 220 -3.12 -0.87 21.27
C ASP A 220 -2.75 -2.02 22.21
N GLU A 221 -3.65 -2.36 23.13
CA GLU A 221 -3.44 -3.41 24.15
C GLU A 221 -3.22 -4.80 23.54
N LEU A 222 -3.73 -5.04 22.33
CA LEU A 222 -3.66 -6.33 21.65
C LEU A 222 -2.44 -6.46 20.72
N CYS A 223 -1.54 -5.48 20.70
CA CYS A 223 -0.39 -5.48 19.79
C CYS A 223 0.89 -6.02 20.43
N ASP A 224 1.30 -7.22 20.01
CA ASP A 224 2.51 -7.90 20.50
C ASP A 224 3.80 -7.54 19.72
N SER A 225 3.80 -6.46 18.93
CA SER A 225 4.91 -6.15 18.01
C SER A 225 6.05 -5.33 18.64
N VAL A 226 6.61 -5.82 19.75
CA VAL A 226 7.72 -5.16 20.48
C VAL A 226 8.95 -4.96 19.57
N GLY A 227 9.27 -5.95 18.73
CA GLY A 227 10.38 -5.88 17.79
C GLY A 227 10.24 -4.73 16.79
N VAL A 228 9.05 -4.54 16.21
CA VAL A 228 8.77 -3.43 15.28
C VAL A 228 8.84 -2.10 16.02
N ALA A 229 8.33 -2.00 17.25
CA ALA A 229 8.43 -0.77 18.05
C ALA A 229 9.89 -0.37 18.35
N LEU A 230 10.75 -1.34 18.67
CA LEU A 230 12.17 -1.10 18.89
C LEU A 230 12.89 -0.67 17.61
N GLU A 231 12.65 -1.36 16.50
CA GLU A 231 13.24 -1.01 15.20
C GLU A 231 12.76 0.37 14.73
N LEU A 232 11.48 0.70 14.95
CA LEU A 232 10.94 2.03 14.69
C LEU A 232 11.68 3.09 15.52
N GLY A 233 11.85 2.88 16.82
CA GLY A 233 12.60 3.78 17.69
C GLY A 233 14.05 3.98 17.22
N ARG A 234 14.73 2.88 16.84
CA ARG A 234 16.09 2.93 16.29
C ARG A 234 16.14 3.72 14.99
N ARG A 235 15.23 3.46 14.05
CA ARG A 235 15.17 4.14 12.75
C ARG A 235 14.92 5.63 12.90
N ILE A 236 13.97 6.00 13.76
CA ILE A 236 13.60 7.40 13.99
C ILE A 236 14.71 8.20 14.67
N SER A 237 15.49 7.59 15.56
CA SER A 237 16.62 8.26 16.22
C SER A 237 17.62 8.86 15.21
N CYS A 238 17.84 8.16 14.11
CA CYS A 238 18.80 8.53 13.07
C CYS A 238 18.12 9.03 11.78
N LEU A 239 16.81 9.30 11.80
CA LEU A 239 16.08 9.73 10.61
C LEU A 239 16.63 11.05 10.06
N GLN A 240 16.87 11.05 8.76
CA GLN A 240 17.17 12.22 7.92
C GLN A 240 16.35 12.08 6.64
N VAL A 241 15.35 12.94 6.44
CA VAL A 241 14.44 12.94 5.29
C VAL A 241 15.20 13.05 3.98
N GLU A 242 16.32 13.79 3.97
CA GLU A 242 17.20 13.93 2.81
C GLU A 242 17.72 12.59 2.27
N ARG A 243 17.99 11.63 3.17
CA ARG A 243 18.53 10.30 2.83
C ARG A 243 17.46 9.30 2.41
N CYS A 244 16.17 9.66 2.52
CA CYS A 244 15.08 8.78 2.11
C CYS A 244 15.02 8.64 0.58
N GLN A 245 14.46 7.52 0.13
CA GLN A 245 14.40 7.10 -1.26
C GLN A 245 13.06 7.46 -1.92
N ALA A 246 13.11 7.69 -3.22
CA ALA A 246 11.95 7.77 -4.11
C ALA A 246 12.28 7.01 -5.40
N SER A 247 11.26 6.47 -6.07
CA SER A 247 11.46 5.83 -7.39
C SER A 247 11.75 6.86 -8.49
N SER A 248 11.33 8.11 -8.28
CA SER A 248 11.54 9.24 -9.19
C SER A 248 12.32 10.33 -8.44
N GLU A 249 13.49 10.67 -8.96
CA GLU A 249 14.32 11.73 -8.37
C GLU A 249 13.66 13.11 -8.54
N LEU A 250 12.94 13.32 -9.65
CA LEU A 250 12.16 14.54 -9.87
C LEU A 250 11.12 14.74 -8.77
N ASP A 251 10.38 13.67 -8.41
CA ASP A 251 9.38 13.73 -7.36
C ASP A 251 10.00 14.01 -6.01
N LYS A 252 11.13 13.37 -5.71
CA LYS A 252 11.91 13.63 -4.50
C LYS A 252 12.29 15.11 -4.38
N GLN A 253 12.79 15.70 -5.47
CA GLN A 253 13.15 17.11 -5.51
C GLN A 253 11.94 18.03 -5.32
N ARG A 254 10.80 17.71 -5.93
CA ARG A 254 9.55 18.46 -5.76
C ARG A 254 9.05 18.42 -4.32
N ILE A 255 9.07 17.25 -3.68
CA ILE A 255 8.71 17.09 -2.26
C ILE A 255 9.67 17.91 -1.39
N PHE A 256 10.98 17.84 -1.64
CA PHE A 256 11.95 18.62 -0.88
C PHE A 256 11.76 20.13 -1.06
N ALA A 257 11.48 20.59 -2.27
CA ALA A 257 11.17 21.99 -2.54
C ALA A 257 9.92 22.43 -1.77
N HIS A 258 8.86 21.62 -1.77
CA HIS A 258 7.64 21.89 -1.02
C HIS A 258 7.91 21.95 0.50
N ILE A 259 8.62 20.97 1.05
CA ILE A 259 8.97 20.93 2.48
C ILE A 259 9.82 22.14 2.86
N ARG A 260 10.81 22.53 2.05
CA ARG A 260 11.62 23.73 2.29
C ARG A 260 10.79 25.01 2.21
N GLY A 261 9.86 25.11 1.26
CA GLY A 261 8.95 26.25 1.16
C GLY A 261 8.07 26.39 2.40
N GLU A 262 7.53 25.29 2.91
CA GLU A 262 6.58 25.27 4.03
C GLU A 262 7.25 25.35 5.41
N LEU A 263 8.33 24.61 5.64
CA LEU A 263 8.98 24.50 6.93
C LEU A 263 10.27 25.33 7.03
N GLY A 264 10.83 25.75 5.90
CA GLY A 264 12.11 26.45 5.79
C GLY A 264 13.33 25.51 5.64
N SER A 265 13.21 24.23 6.04
CA SER A 265 14.34 23.27 6.01
C SER A 265 13.86 21.82 6.12
N LEU A 266 14.69 20.86 5.69
CA LEU A 266 14.39 19.43 5.84
C LEU A 266 14.61 18.95 7.29
N GLU A 267 15.49 19.62 8.03
CA GLU A 267 15.81 19.30 9.43
C GLU A 267 14.61 19.57 10.35
N ARG A 268 13.80 20.59 10.04
CA ARG A 268 12.52 20.82 10.74
C ARG A 268 11.51 19.72 10.44
N MET A 269 11.54 19.15 9.23
CA MET A 269 10.74 17.97 8.90
C MET A 269 11.21 16.74 9.69
N ASP A 270 12.52 16.53 9.82
CA ASP A 270 13.08 15.47 10.67
C ASP A 270 12.57 15.59 12.11
N GLY A 271 12.64 16.80 12.68
CA GLY A 271 12.14 17.08 14.02
C GLY A 271 10.66 16.75 14.18
N LYS A 272 9.82 17.21 13.24
CA LYS A 272 8.36 16.93 13.26
C LYS A 272 8.04 15.43 13.21
N ILE A 273 8.68 14.68 12.32
CA ILE A 273 8.46 13.23 12.25
C ILE A 273 8.96 12.54 13.52
N LYS A 274 10.14 12.93 14.03
CA LYS A 274 10.69 12.38 15.27
C LYS A 274 9.76 12.61 16.46
N ASP A 275 9.21 13.79 16.60
CA ASP A 275 8.29 14.13 17.69
C ASP A 275 6.97 13.34 17.58
N MET A 276 6.39 13.28 16.37
CA MET A 276 5.17 12.51 16.11
C MET A 276 5.32 11.03 16.49
N VAL A 277 6.42 10.40 16.05
CA VAL A 277 6.66 8.99 16.36
C VAL A 277 7.03 8.80 17.83
N ARG A 278 7.78 9.73 18.44
CA ARG A 278 8.12 9.67 19.86
C ARG A 278 6.86 9.68 20.73
N ASP A 279 5.88 10.53 20.42
CA ASP A 279 4.64 10.59 21.19
C ASP A 279 3.78 9.34 21.01
N MET A 280 3.78 8.74 19.81
CA MET A 280 3.19 7.42 19.59
C MET A 280 3.89 6.33 20.42
N LEU A 281 5.22 6.24 20.36
CA LEU A 281 6.01 5.25 21.11
C LEU A 281 5.83 5.41 22.62
N ARG A 282 5.73 6.65 23.13
CA ARG A 282 5.46 6.93 24.55
C ARG A 282 4.12 6.37 25.00
N ARG A 283 3.05 6.61 24.24
CA ARG A 283 1.73 6.03 24.51
C ARG A 283 1.80 4.52 24.52
N ASN A 284 2.46 3.94 23.52
CA ASN A 284 2.64 2.50 23.40
C ASN A 284 3.39 1.87 24.60
N LEU A 285 4.47 2.50 25.05
CA LEU A 285 5.20 2.07 26.26
C LEU A 285 4.38 2.21 27.54
N GLN A 286 3.52 3.23 27.65
CA GLN A 286 2.62 3.38 28.79
C GLN A 286 1.59 2.25 28.83
N HIS A 287 0.96 1.93 27.71
CA HIS A 287 0.01 0.81 27.62
C HIS A 287 0.69 -0.53 27.96
N ALA A 288 1.85 -0.83 27.37
CA ALA A 288 2.58 -2.06 27.64
C ALA A 288 2.93 -2.23 29.13
N ARG A 289 3.33 -1.15 29.81
CA ARG A 289 3.61 -1.17 31.26
C ARG A 289 2.36 -1.50 32.08
N THR A 290 1.22 -0.89 31.73
CA THR A 290 -0.06 -1.16 32.41
C THR A 290 -0.50 -2.60 32.22
N SER A 291 -0.48 -3.13 30.99
CA SER A 291 -0.86 -4.53 30.71
C SER A 291 0.05 -5.53 31.43
N THR A 292 1.37 -5.28 31.46
CA THR A 292 2.32 -6.13 32.18
C THR A 292 2.07 -6.12 33.70
N ALA A 293 1.72 -4.97 34.27
CA ALA A 293 1.38 -4.86 35.68
C ALA A 293 0.11 -5.66 36.02
N THR A 294 -0.93 -5.58 35.18
CA THR A 294 -2.16 -6.36 35.32
C THR A 294 -1.88 -7.86 35.25
N LEU A 295 -1.11 -8.33 34.27
CA LEU A 295 -0.76 -9.75 34.13
C LEU A 295 0.02 -10.26 35.35
N ARG A 296 0.97 -9.48 35.85
CA ARG A 296 1.73 -9.83 37.06
C ARG A 296 0.81 -10.00 38.26
N GLN A 297 -0.15 -9.10 38.44
CA GLN A 297 -1.13 -9.20 39.52
C GLN A 297 -2.00 -10.46 39.39
N GLN A 298 -2.35 -10.89 38.18
CA GLN A 298 -3.11 -12.11 37.94
C GLN A 298 -2.30 -13.39 38.21
N LEU A 299 -0.99 -13.37 37.95
CA LEU A 299 -0.12 -14.52 38.22
C LEU A 299 0.26 -14.68 39.70
N GLU A 300 0.16 -13.60 40.48
CA GLU A 300 0.41 -13.58 41.93
C GLU A 300 -0.84 -13.95 42.76
N GLN A 301 -2.01 -14.17 42.12
CA GLN A 301 -3.27 -14.66 42.71
C GLN A 301 -3.44 -16.16 42.52
#